data_AF-A0A8T6V1U2-F1
#
_entry.id   AF-A0A8T6V1U2-F1
#
_cell.length_a   1.000
_cell.length_b   1.000
_cell.length_c   1.000
_cell.angle_alpha   90.00
_cell.angle_beta   90.00
_cell.angle_gamma   90.00
#
_symmetry.space_group_name_H-M   'P 1'
#
loop_
_entity.id
_entity.type
_entity.pdbx_description
1 polymer ?
#
loop_
_entity_poly.entity_id
_entity_poly.type
_entity_poly.pdbx_seq_one_letter_code
_entity_poly.pdbx_strand_id
1 'polypeptide(L)'
;MPGKKDDAPLKEKIEAQMTIEAPNVLEDNFELANQFIKVTKYGKVEVQNKDKISNKDAILLYLIGKRYANAAGYSDTDYAGNRELMDELGSVYSDLQELQEEDSIEQIKRGPLTYHRISLTLVEPTLKHIKERVK
;
A
#
# COMPACT_ATOMS: atom_id res chain seq x y z
N MET A 1 -35.45 -13.26 -25.85
CA MET A 1 -34.88 -13.17 -24.48
C MET A 1 -33.66 -14.08 -24.45
N PRO A 2 -32.42 -13.56 -24.47
CA PRO A 2 -31.24 -14.40 -24.31
C PRO A 2 -31.03 -14.68 -22.82
N GLY A 3 -30.93 -15.97 -22.47
CA GLY A 3 -30.84 -16.47 -21.10
C GLY A 3 -29.49 -16.16 -20.44
N LYS A 4 -29.55 -15.78 -19.16
CA LYS A 4 -28.41 -15.78 -18.24
C LYS A 4 -27.92 -17.22 -18.08
N LYS A 5 -26.69 -17.51 -18.53
CA LYS A 5 -25.98 -18.77 -18.27
C LYS A 5 -24.79 -18.48 -17.34
N ASP A 6 -24.89 -18.99 -16.12
CA ASP A 6 -23.84 -19.69 -15.37
C ASP A 6 -22.48 -19.04 -15.05
N ASP A 7 -22.38 -17.72 -14.87
CA ASP A 7 -21.14 -17.09 -14.33
C ASP A 7 -21.01 -17.18 -12.79
N ALA A 8 -22.10 -17.51 -12.07
CA ALA A 8 -22.14 -17.51 -10.60
C ALA A 8 -21.15 -18.50 -9.93
N PRO A 9 -20.99 -19.77 -10.40
CA PRO A 9 -20.16 -20.75 -9.70
C PRO A 9 -18.64 -20.47 -9.81
N LEU A 10 -18.21 -19.88 -10.93
CA LEU A 10 -16.82 -19.48 -11.11
C LEU A 10 -16.52 -18.21 -10.31
N LYS A 11 -17.44 -17.24 -10.35
CA LYS A 11 -17.34 -16.02 -9.56
C LYS A 11 -17.22 -16.32 -8.06
N GLU A 12 -18.08 -17.17 -7.51
CA GLU A 12 -18.03 -17.56 -6.09
C GLU A 12 -16.73 -18.30 -5.73
N LYS A 13 -16.21 -19.14 -6.62
CA LYS A 13 -14.92 -19.82 -6.40
C LYS A 13 -13.73 -18.86 -6.44
N ILE A 14 -13.75 -17.90 -7.36
CA ILE A 14 -12.74 -16.84 -7.44
C ILE A 14 -12.81 -15.96 -6.19
N GLU A 15 -14.00 -15.56 -5.75
CA GLU A 15 -14.23 -14.81 -4.51
C GLU A 15 -13.75 -15.56 -3.28
N ALA A 16 -14.02 -16.86 -3.19
CA ALA A 16 -13.66 -17.66 -2.01
C ALA A 16 -12.17 -18.10 -1.95
N GLN A 17 -11.51 -18.32 -3.08
CA GLN A 17 -10.19 -18.98 -3.12
C GLN A 17 -9.09 -18.17 -3.79
N MET A 18 -9.44 -17.20 -4.63
CA MET A 18 -8.48 -16.44 -5.46
C MET A 18 -8.55 -14.93 -5.20
N THR A 19 -9.40 -14.50 -4.27
CA THR A 19 -9.55 -13.10 -3.90
C THR A 19 -8.75 -12.81 -2.65
N ILE A 20 -7.86 -11.83 -2.77
CA ILE A 20 -7.12 -11.29 -1.64
C ILE A 20 -7.94 -10.12 -1.13
N GLU A 21 -8.67 -10.31 -0.04
CA GLU A 21 -9.37 -9.21 0.61
C GLU A 21 -8.38 -8.34 1.38
N ALA A 22 -8.44 -7.03 1.14
CA ALA A 22 -7.56 -6.06 1.77
C ALA A 22 -7.54 -6.14 3.31
N PRO A 23 -8.69 -6.31 4.00
CA PRO A 23 -8.70 -6.44 5.46
C PRO A 23 -7.86 -7.62 5.95
N ASN A 24 -7.95 -8.78 5.29
CA ASN A 24 -7.24 -9.99 5.73
C ASN A 24 -5.72 -9.80 5.67
N VAL A 25 -5.20 -9.26 4.57
CA VAL A 25 -3.74 -9.02 4.44
C VAL A 25 -3.23 -7.99 5.44
N LEU A 26 -3.98 -6.91 5.64
CA LEU A 26 -3.59 -5.86 6.58
C LEU A 26 -3.70 -6.34 8.04
N GLU A 27 -4.74 -7.10 8.38
CA GLU A 27 -4.90 -7.68 9.71
C GLU A 27 -3.79 -8.69 10.02
N ASP A 28 -3.50 -9.61 9.10
CA ASP A 28 -2.45 -10.62 9.25
C ASP A 28 -1.06 -10.02 9.44
N ASN A 29 -0.83 -8.81 8.90
CA ASN A 29 0.45 -8.11 8.96
C ASN A 29 0.48 -6.96 9.97
N PHE A 30 -0.58 -6.75 10.74
CA PHE A 30 -0.74 -5.58 11.60
C PHE A 30 0.42 -5.43 12.60
N GLU A 31 0.75 -6.50 13.33
CA GLU A 31 1.81 -6.47 14.34
C GLU A 31 3.19 -6.15 13.76
N LEU A 32 3.45 -6.58 12.53
CA LEU A 32 4.68 -6.27 11.83
C LEU A 32 4.69 -4.83 11.31
N ALA A 33 3.60 -4.39 10.69
CA ALA A 33 3.45 -3.02 10.22
C ALA A 33 3.53 -2.00 11.37
N ASN A 34 2.95 -2.30 12.52
CA ASN A 34 2.92 -1.43 13.71
C ASN A 34 4.32 -1.12 14.29
N GLN A 35 5.34 -1.92 13.95
CA GLN A 35 6.75 -1.64 14.30
C GLN A 35 7.36 -0.51 13.47
N PHE A 36 6.83 -0.28 12.27
CA PHE A 36 7.40 0.65 11.29
C PHE A 36 6.47 1.81 10.94
N ILE A 37 5.18 1.71 11.24
CA ILE A 37 4.16 2.65 10.77
C ILE A 37 3.25 3.03 11.93
N LYS A 38 2.99 4.34 12.06
CA LYS A 38 1.89 4.87 12.88
C LYS A 38 0.92 5.64 12.00
N VAL A 39 -0.37 5.53 12.29
CA VAL A 39 -1.42 6.26 11.60
C VAL A 39 -2.12 7.16 12.60
N THR A 40 -2.23 8.45 12.28
CA THR A 40 -2.97 9.42 13.09
C THR A 40 -4.46 9.34 12.80
N LYS A 41 -5.28 9.84 13.73
CA LYS A 41 -6.74 9.96 13.54
C LYS A 41 -7.15 10.90 12.39
N TYR A 42 -6.20 11.66 11.84
CA TYR A 42 -6.41 12.55 10.69
C TYR A 42 -5.96 11.91 9.37
N GLY A 43 -5.62 10.62 9.37
CA GLY A 43 -5.20 9.90 8.16
C GLY A 43 -3.74 10.15 7.73
N LYS A 44 -2.98 10.93 8.52
CA LYS A 44 -1.54 11.09 8.33
C LYS A 44 -0.79 9.83 8.75
N VAL A 45 0.21 9.46 7.95
CA VAL A 45 1.08 8.30 8.17
C VAL A 45 2.46 8.76 8.63
N GLU A 46 2.96 8.15 9.70
CA GLU A 46 4.31 8.37 10.23
C GLU A 46 5.14 7.10 10.11
N VAL A 47 6.16 7.15 9.26
CA VAL A 47 7.16 6.09 9.12
C VAL A 47 8.19 6.18 10.24
N GLN A 48 8.41 5.08 10.94
CA GLN A 48 9.36 4.92 12.04
C GLN A 48 10.71 4.41 11.53
N ASN A 49 11.79 4.65 12.28
CA ASN A 49 13.16 4.21 11.93
C ASN A 49 13.63 4.69 10.55
N LYS A 50 13.21 5.89 10.10
CA LYS A 50 13.56 6.46 8.79
C LYS A 50 15.08 6.54 8.56
N ASP A 51 15.86 6.67 9.63
CA ASP A 51 17.33 6.72 9.64
C ASP A 51 18.00 5.38 9.33
N LYS A 52 17.26 4.26 9.43
CA LYS A 52 17.78 2.90 9.26
C LYS A 52 17.32 2.21 7.98
N ILE A 53 16.54 2.90 7.16
CA ILE A 53 15.92 2.34 5.96
C ILE A 53 16.22 3.22 4.75
N SER A 54 16.09 2.66 3.56
CA SER A 54 16.24 3.44 2.33
C SER A 54 15.03 4.35 2.10
N ASN A 55 15.19 5.37 1.25
CA ASN A 55 14.07 6.23 0.88
C ASN A 55 12.95 5.44 0.16
N LYS A 56 13.31 4.46 -0.68
CA LYS A 56 12.37 3.49 -1.27
C LYS A 56 11.56 2.74 -0.20
N ASP A 57 12.23 2.21 0.82
CA ASP A 57 11.54 1.53 1.93
C ASP A 57 10.59 2.48 2.65
N ALA A 58 11.00 3.73 2.87
CA ALA A 58 10.17 4.74 3.50
C ALA A 58 8.92 5.07 2.68
N ILE A 59 9.05 5.17 1.35
CA ILE A 59 7.91 5.35 0.43
C ILE A 59 6.97 4.15 0.51
N LEU A 60 7.49 2.93 0.43
CA LEU A 60 6.66 1.72 0.51
C LEU A 60 5.92 1.62 1.84
N LEU A 61 6.60 1.87 2.97
CA LEU A 61 5.96 1.91 4.29
C LEU A 61 4.88 2.99 4.38
N TYR A 62 5.11 4.16 3.78
CA TYR A 62 4.11 5.22 3.75
C TYR A 62 2.85 4.75 3.00
N LEU A 63 3.02 4.13 1.84
CA LEU A 63 1.90 3.60 1.04
C LEU A 63 1.17 2.45 1.73
N ILE A 64 1.89 1.57 2.44
CA ILE A 64 1.28 0.57 3.33
C ILE A 64 0.46 1.27 4.42
N GLY A 65 1.00 2.32 5.03
CA GLY A 65 0.28 3.12 6.02
C GLY A 65 -0.99 3.77 5.47
N LYS A 66 -1.01 4.21 4.21
CA LYS A 66 -2.23 4.72 3.55
C LYS A 66 -3.30 3.66 3.42
N ARG A 67 -2.93 2.41 3.12
CA ARG A 67 -3.87 1.28 3.12
C ARG A 67 -4.48 1.07 4.51
N TYR A 68 -3.67 1.08 5.58
CA TYR A 68 -4.19 0.99 6.96
C TYR A 68 -5.07 2.19 7.34
N ALA A 69 -4.67 3.41 6.98
CA ALA A 69 -5.45 4.61 7.25
C ALA A 69 -6.82 4.56 6.56
N ASN A 70 -6.87 4.08 5.33
CA ASN A 70 -8.12 3.88 4.61
C ASN A 70 -8.98 2.77 5.21
N ALA A 71 -8.39 1.61 5.52
CA ALA A 71 -9.10 0.49 6.15
C ALA A 71 -9.70 0.87 7.52
N ALA A 72 -9.02 1.74 8.28
CA ALA A 72 -9.50 2.25 9.55
C ALA A 72 -10.50 3.42 9.42
N GLY A 73 -10.79 3.89 8.21
CA GLY A 73 -11.69 5.02 7.96
C GLY A 73 -11.10 6.40 8.32
N TYR A 74 -9.78 6.50 8.50
CA TYR A 74 -9.09 7.78 8.77
C TYR A 74 -8.67 8.52 7.50
N SER A 75 -8.70 7.86 6.34
CA SER A 75 -8.37 8.42 5.04
C SER A 75 -9.38 7.96 3.99
N ASP A 76 -9.84 8.86 3.13
CA ASP A 76 -10.74 8.52 2.02
C ASP A 76 -10.07 7.67 0.93
N THR A 77 -8.73 7.65 0.92
CA THR A 77 -7.93 7.00 -0.11
C THR A 77 -6.84 6.12 0.48
N ASP A 78 -6.52 5.03 -0.23
CA ASP A 78 -5.44 4.09 0.06
C ASP A 78 -4.15 4.35 -0.75
N TYR A 79 -4.12 5.48 -1.46
CA TYR A 79 -3.01 5.94 -2.28
C TYR A 79 -2.51 7.31 -1.81
N ALA A 80 -1.30 7.69 -2.21
CA ALA A 80 -0.69 8.98 -1.95
C ALA A 80 -0.22 9.66 -3.25
N GLY A 81 -0.32 10.99 -3.30
CA GLY A 81 0.18 11.77 -4.44
C GLY A 81 1.66 12.14 -4.31
N ASN A 82 2.30 12.54 -5.43
CA ASN A 82 3.68 13.05 -5.41
C ASN A 82 3.93 14.13 -4.36
N ARG A 83 2.99 15.08 -4.25
CA ARG A 83 3.09 16.21 -3.30
C ARG A 83 3.04 15.72 -1.85
N GLU A 84 2.10 14.85 -1.52
CA GLU A 84 1.97 14.28 -0.16
C GLU A 84 3.24 13.52 0.22
N LEU A 85 3.75 12.65 -0.68
CA LEU A 85 4.98 11.91 -0.44
C LEU A 85 6.18 12.84 -0.27
N MET A 86 6.25 13.91 -1.05
CA MET A 86 7.32 14.89 -0.94
C MET A 86 7.26 15.69 0.37
N ASP A 87 6.06 16.12 0.77
CA ASP A 87 5.85 16.86 2.01
C ASP A 87 6.21 16.01 3.24
N GLU A 88 6.00 14.69 3.18
CA GLU A 88 6.21 13.77 4.32
C GLU A 88 7.59 13.07 4.35
N LEU A 89 8.21 12.86 3.18
CA LEU A 89 9.44 12.08 3.01
C LEU A 89 10.58 12.86 2.34
N GLY A 90 10.31 14.00 1.70
CA GLY A 90 11.32 14.81 1.00
C GLY A 90 11.47 14.44 -0.48
N SER A 91 12.70 14.37 -0.98
CA SER A 91 12.91 14.06 -2.41
C SER A 91 12.50 12.61 -2.71
N VAL A 92 11.50 12.41 -3.58
CA VAL A 92 10.93 11.08 -3.88
C VAL A 92 10.91 10.70 -5.36
N TYR A 93 11.24 11.61 -6.28
CA TYR A 93 11.00 11.38 -7.71
C TYR A 93 11.80 10.22 -8.31
N SER A 94 13.11 10.15 -8.04
CA SER A 94 13.96 9.05 -8.54
C SER A 94 13.51 7.72 -7.98
N ASP A 95 13.27 7.65 -6.67
CA ASP A 95 12.85 6.42 -5.99
C ASP A 95 11.47 5.95 -6.47
N LEU A 96 10.53 6.87 -6.72
CA LEU A 96 9.21 6.54 -7.27
C LEU A 96 9.29 6.00 -8.69
N GLN A 97 10.20 6.53 -9.51
CA GLN A 97 10.40 6.00 -10.86
C GLN A 97 10.96 4.57 -10.79
N GLU A 98 11.99 4.34 -9.98
CA GLU A 98 12.58 3.01 -9.82
C GLU A 98 11.56 2.00 -9.24
N LEU A 99 10.77 2.40 -8.23
CA LEU A 99 9.72 1.53 -7.66
C LEU A 99 8.61 1.21 -8.67
N GLN A 100 8.35 2.07 -9.65
CA GLN A 100 7.42 1.78 -10.75
C GLN A 100 8.03 0.80 -11.74
N GLU A 101 9.30 0.98 -12.10
CA GLU A 101 10.03 0.08 -13.00
C GLU A 101 10.19 -1.33 -12.40
N GLU A 102 10.25 -1.43 -11.07
CA GLU A 102 10.31 -2.68 -10.30
C GLU A 102 8.92 -3.31 -10.04
N ASP A 103 7.83 -2.77 -10.60
CA ASP A 103 6.44 -3.18 -10.33
C ASP A 103 6.07 -3.21 -8.83
N SER A 104 6.79 -2.44 -8.01
CA SER A 104 6.60 -2.40 -6.56
C SER A 104 5.45 -1.47 -6.15
N ILE A 105 5.07 -0.54 -7.03
CA ILE A 105 3.93 0.36 -6.84
C ILE A 105 3.12 0.51 -8.13
N GLU A 106 1.81 0.66 -7.97
CA GLU A 106 0.88 0.98 -9.04
C GLU A 106 0.73 2.50 -9.17
N GLN A 107 0.81 3.00 -10.40
CA GLN A 107 0.55 4.41 -10.71
C GLN A 107 -0.91 4.63 -11.09
N ILE A 108 -1.56 5.59 -10.43
CA ILE A 108 -2.94 6.00 -10.70
C ILE A 108 -2.92 7.44 -11.23
N LYS A 109 -3.27 7.62 -12.51
CA LYS A 109 -3.37 8.94 -13.13
C LYS A 109 -4.79 9.50 -12.98
N ARG A 110 -4.92 10.71 -12.44
CA ARG A 110 -6.19 11.47 -12.41
C ARG A 110 -5.95 12.88 -12.93
N GLY A 111 -6.21 13.07 -14.22
CA GLY A 111 -5.91 14.33 -14.90
C GLY A 111 -4.40 14.63 -14.86
N PRO A 112 -3.97 15.83 -14.44
CA PRO A 112 -2.55 16.17 -14.34
C PRO A 112 -1.86 15.58 -13.10
N LEU A 113 -2.60 14.93 -12.20
CA LEU A 113 -2.10 14.43 -10.93
C LEU A 113 -1.77 12.94 -11.02
N THR A 114 -0.63 12.58 -10.44
CA THR A 114 -0.17 11.21 -10.31
C THR A 114 -0.21 10.77 -8.85
N TYR A 115 -0.81 9.61 -8.61
CA TYR A 115 -0.88 8.96 -7.31
C TYR A 115 -0.25 7.58 -7.38
N HIS A 116 0.16 7.08 -6.22
CA HIS A 116 0.86 5.80 -6.07
C HIS A 116 0.20 4.95 -5.01
N ARG A 117 0.23 3.65 -5.22
CA ARG A 117 -0.34 2.67 -4.33
C ARG A 117 0.51 1.41 -4.33
N ILE A 118 0.76 0.83 -3.17
CA ILE A 118 1.40 -0.49 -3.09
C ILE A 118 0.35 -1.60 -3.31
N SER A 119 0.68 -2.64 -4.06
CA SER A 119 -0.18 -3.84 -4.16
C SER A 119 -0.29 -4.53 -2.79
N LEU A 120 -1.46 -5.09 -2.49
CA LEU A 120 -1.65 -5.88 -1.26
C LEU A 120 -0.72 -7.09 -1.20
N THR A 121 -0.42 -7.70 -2.36
CA THR A 121 0.50 -8.85 -2.45
C THR A 121 1.93 -8.51 -2.04
N LEU A 122 2.29 -7.23 -2.04
CA LEU A 122 3.63 -6.75 -1.68
C LEU A 122 3.74 -6.29 -0.23
N VAL A 123 2.63 -6.16 0.50
CA VAL A 123 2.64 -5.68 1.90
C VAL A 123 3.52 -6.56 2.79
N GLU A 124 3.25 -7.86 2.83
CA GLU A 124 4.02 -8.81 3.65
C GLU A 124 5.50 -8.90 3.25
N PRO A 125 5.88 -9.13 1.96
CA PRO A 125 7.29 -9.24 1.59
C PRO A 125 8.06 -7.93 1.84
N THR A 126 7.45 -6.77 1.60
CA THR A 126 8.07 -5.48 1.93
C THR A 126 8.34 -5.36 3.43
N LEU A 127 7.35 -5.66 4.27
CA LEU A 127 7.51 -5.56 5.72
C LEU A 127 8.58 -6.53 6.26
N LYS A 128 8.65 -7.76 5.71
CA LYS A 128 9.70 -8.73 6.06
C LYS A 128 11.09 -8.24 5.63
N HIS A 129 11.22 -7.73 4.41
CA HIS A 129 12.47 -7.18 3.90
C HIS A 129 13.02 -6.06 4.79
N ILE A 130 12.13 -5.14 5.20
CA ILE A 130 12.51 -4.01 6.07
C ILE A 130 12.91 -4.50 7.46
N LYS A 131 12.18 -5.47 8.02
CA LYS A 131 12.54 -6.09 9.31
C LYS A 131 13.95 -6.68 9.29
N GLU A 132 14.37 -7.28 8.18
CA GLU A 132 15.72 -7.83 8.03
C GLU A 132 16.81 -6.76 7.99
N ARG A 133 16.51 -5.56 7.47
CA ARG A 133 17.44 -4.42 7.43
C ARG A 133 17.60 -3.68 8.77
N VAL A 134 16.54 -3.64 9.57
CA VAL A 134 16.50 -2.86 10.83
C VAL A 134 16.99 -3.67 12.05
N LYS A 135 17.16 -4.99 11.90
CA LYS A 135 17.79 -5.87 12.90
C LYS A 135 19.26 -5.54 13.12
#